data_AF-A0A165X4Z3-F1
#
_entry.id   AF-A0A165X4Z3-F1
#
_cell.length_a   1.000
_cell.length_b   1.000
_cell.length_c   1.000
_cell.angle_alpha   90.00
_cell.angle_beta   90.00
_cell.angle_gamma   90.00
#
_symmetry.space_group_name_H-M   'P 1'
#
loop_
_entity.id
_entity.type
_entity.pdbx_description
1 polymer ?
#
loop_
_entity_poly.entity_id
_entity_poly.type
_entity_poly.pdbx_seq_one_letter_code
_entity_poly.pdbx_strand_id
1 'polypeptide(L)'
;MIKKSAGETSILALAFLLVHHYGNKIKQISISTSDFAVVEIKKKIMDYSSKHNLLNVPTINPISFLSTDVLLARAFRMGMIGETELIYLRKSTHRKRVICIIRNNDSTVVPVDTVMETGDFLQLLKGNEPYDIIF
;
A
#
# COMPACT_ATOMS: atom_id res chain seq x y z
N MET A 1 12.30 -16.47 13.98
CA MET A 1 12.73 -15.06 14.13
C MET A 1 11.52 -14.16 13.85
N ILE A 2 10.68 -13.86 14.85
CA ILE A 2 9.41 -13.08 14.70
C ILE A 2 9.49 -11.71 15.43
N LYS A 3 10.65 -11.37 16.01
CA LYS A 3 10.81 -10.15 16.82
C LYS A 3 10.69 -8.83 16.04
N LYS A 4 10.83 -8.84 14.71
CA LYS A 4 11.00 -7.60 13.92
C LYS A 4 9.70 -6.89 13.54
N SER A 5 8.53 -7.49 13.76
CA SER A 5 7.25 -6.94 13.28
C SER A 5 6.17 -6.77 14.36
N ALA A 6 6.50 -6.99 15.65
CA ALA A 6 5.51 -6.96 16.73
C ALA A 6 4.89 -5.57 16.91
N GLY A 7 5.68 -4.50 16.74
CA GLY A 7 5.20 -3.12 16.84
C GLY A 7 4.23 -2.79 15.71
N GLU A 8 4.63 -3.04 14.47
CA GLU A 8 3.80 -2.77 13.29
C GLU A 8 2.53 -3.64 13.27
N THR A 9 2.63 -4.89 13.71
CA THR A 9 1.48 -5.79 13.86
C THR A 9 0.51 -5.26 14.92
N SER A 10 1.02 -4.73 16.04
CA SER A 10 0.18 -4.13 17.09
C SER A 10 -0.54 -2.87 16.58
N ILE A 11 0.14 -2.04 15.80
CA ILE A 11 -0.47 -0.87 15.15
C ILE A 11 -1.56 -1.29 14.16
N LEU A 12 -1.32 -2.33 13.35
CA LEU A 12 -2.31 -2.85 12.42
C LEU A 12 -3.53 -3.41 13.16
N ALA A 13 -3.31 -4.20 14.22
CA ALA A 13 -4.39 -4.73 15.05
C ALA A 13 -5.23 -3.60 15.67
N LEU A 14 -4.58 -2.57 16.23
CA LEU A 14 -5.26 -1.39 16.75
C LEU A 14 -6.09 -0.68 15.66
N ALA A 15 -5.55 -0.53 14.46
CA ALA A 15 -6.28 0.07 13.35
C ALA A 15 -7.55 -0.72 13.01
N PHE A 16 -7.49 -2.06 12.98
CA PHE A 16 -8.68 -2.89 12.80
C PHE A 16 -9.69 -2.76 13.94
N LEU A 17 -9.24 -2.67 15.20
CA LEU A 17 -10.13 -2.45 16.34
C LEU A 17 -10.82 -1.08 16.28
N LEU A 18 -10.11 -0.03 15.87
CA LEU A 18 -10.68 1.30 15.65
C LEU A 18 -11.74 1.27 14.55
N VAL A 19 -11.44 0.63 13.42
CA VAL A 19 -12.42 0.47 12.32
C VAL A 19 -13.63 -0.34 12.76
N HIS A 20 -13.43 -1.41 13.53
CA HIS A 20 -14.53 -2.21 14.06
C HIS A 20 -15.42 -1.39 15.00
N HIS A 21 -14.83 -0.60 15.89
CA HIS A 21 -15.57 0.15 16.91
C HIS A 21 -16.26 1.40 16.35
N TYR A 22 -15.57 2.17 15.52
CA TYR A 22 -16.08 3.44 14.98
C TYR A 22 -16.73 3.30 13.60
N GLY A 23 -16.59 2.14 12.95
CA GLY A 23 -17.21 1.82 11.66
C GLY A 23 -16.95 2.89 10.61
N ASN A 24 -18.02 3.32 9.96
CA ASN A 24 -17.99 4.29 8.86
C ASN A 24 -17.59 5.72 9.29
N LYS A 25 -17.39 6.00 10.59
CA LYS A 25 -16.88 7.30 11.05
C LYS A 25 -15.39 7.48 10.71
N ILE A 26 -14.66 6.39 10.46
CA ILE A 26 -13.26 6.44 10.05
C ILE A 26 -13.19 6.40 8.53
N LYS A 27 -12.84 7.54 7.93
CA LYS A 27 -12.66 7.64 6.47
C LYS A 27 -11.37 6.96 5.99
N GLN A 28 -10.28 7.13 6.72
CA GLN A 28 -8.97 6.59 6.35
C GLN A 28 -8.06 6.44 7.57
N ILE A 29 -7.30 5.36 7.61
CA ILE A 29 -6.13 5.18 8.47
C ILE A 29 -4.93 4.92 7.56
N SER A 30 -3.84 5.65 7.77
CA SER A 30 -2.61 5.49 7.00
C SER A 30 -1.48 5.07 7.92
N ILE A 31 -0.91 3.88 7.68
CA ILE A 31 0.19 3.33 8.46
C ILE A 31 1.48 3.50 7.66
N SER A 32 2.39 4.34 8.15
CA SER A 32 3.72 4.47 7.56
C SER A 32 4.57 3.29 7.96
N THR A 33 4.98 2.46 6.99
CA THR A 33 5.81 1.29 7.24
C THR A 33 6.57 0.88 5.98
N SER A 34 7.73 0.27 6.19
CA SER A 34 8.50 -0.43 5.15
C SER A 34 8.43 -1.95 5.30
N ASP A 35 7.71 -2.47 6.31
CA ASP A 35 7.60 -3.90 6.55
C ASP A 35 6.46 -4.52 5.73
N PHE A 36 6.85 -5.30 4.73
CA PHE A 36 5.92 -6.00 3.85
C PHE A 36 5.05 -7.03 4.60
N ALA A 37 5.56 -7.61 5.70
CA ALA A 37 4.81 -8.62 6.46
C ALA A 37 3.47 -8.07 6.96
N VAL A 38 3.40 -6.77 7.25
CA VAL A 38 2.19 -6.07 7.71
C VAL A 38 1.11 -6.06 6.62
N VAL A 39 1.51 -5.95 5.35
CA VAL A 39 0.59 -6.01 4.21
C VAL A 39 -0.01 -7.41 4.09
N GLU A 40 0.80 -8.45 4.22
CA GLU A 40 0.33 -9.84 4.19
C GLU A 40 -0.60 -10.16 5.35
N ILE A 41 -0.30 -9.66 6.55
CA ILE A 41 -1.18 -9.81 7.72
C ILE A 41 -2.53 -9.12 7.44
N LYS A 42 -2.53 -7.89 6.89
CA LYS A 42 -3.77 -7.20 6.52
C LYS A 42 -4.59 -8.02 5.53
N LYS A 43 -3.96 -8.58 4.48
CA LYS A 43 -4.64 -9.46 3.50
C LYS A 43 -5.30 -10.66 4.18
N LYS A 44 -4.56 -11.36 5.06
CA LYS A 44 -5.08 -12.50 5.83
C LYS A 44 -6.26 -12.13 6.73
N ILE A 45 -6.20 -10.99 7.41
CA ILE A 45 -7.31 -10.50 8.25
C ILE A 45 -8.54 -10.23 7.39
N MET A 46 -8.37 -9.57 6.23
CA MET A 46 -9.47 -9.29 5.31
C MET A 46 -10.12 -10.58 4.78
N ASP A 47 -9.31 -11.53 4.32
CA ASP A 47 -9.77 -12.83 3.80
C ASP A 47 -10.50 -13.66 4.88
N TYR A 48 -10.05 -13.57 6.12
CA TYR A 48 -10.69 -14.26 7.24
C TYR A 48 -12.00 -13.57 7.66
N SER A 49 -11.99 -12.23 7.73
CA SER A 49 -13.17 -11.45 8.11
C SER A 49 -14.34 -11.63 7.13
N SER A 50 -14.05 -11.68 5.82
CA SER A 50 -15.07 -11.87 4.78
C SER A 50 -15.73 -13.25 4.82
N LYS A 51 -15.02 -14.27 5.32
CA LYS A 51 -15.53 -15.65 5.42
C LYS A 51 -16.35 -15.92 6.68
N HIS A 52 -16.08 -15.19 7.76
CA HIS A 52 -16.57 -15.57 9.09
C HIS A 52 -17.44 -14.51 9.79
N ASN A 53 -17.70 -13.34 9.17
CA ASN A 53 -18.47 -12.23 9.78
C ASN A 53 -18.01 -11.82 11.20
N LEU A 54 -16.79 -12.22 11.60
CA LEU A 54 -16.29 -12.10 12.98
C LEU A 54 -15.94 -10.66 13.37
N LEU A 55 -15.69 -9.81 12.37
CA LEU A 55 -15.41 -8.41 12.53
C LEU A 55 -16.31 -7.66 11.56
N ASN A 56 -17.03 -6.64 12.06
CA ASN A 56 -17.69 -5.62 11.22
C ASN A 56 -16.66 -4.76 10.49
N VAL A 57 -15.72 -5.38 9.76
CA VAL A 57 -14.79 -4.67 8.88
C VAL A 57 -15.56 -4.35 7.60
N PRO A 58 -15.61 -3.08 7.19
CA PRO A 58 -16.23 -2.72 5.93
C PRO A 58 -15.54 -3.45 4.77
N THR A 59 -16.32 -3.84 3.76
CA THR A 59 -15.80 -4.42 2.51
C THR A 59 -14.73 -3.53 1.89
N ILE A 60 -14.91 -2.21 1.99
CA ILE A 60 -13.89 -1.21 1.67
C ILE A 60 -13.12 -0.88 2.95
N ASN A 61 -12.00 -1.56 3.18
CA ASN A 61 -11.19 -1.35 4.36
C ASN A 61 -10.42 -0.01 4.27
N PRO A 62 -10.61 0.93 5.23
CA PRO A 62 -10.02 2.28 5.17
C PRO A 62 -8.54 2.32 5.58
N ILE A 63 -7.93 1.18 5.94
CA ILE A 63 -6.52 1.11 6.35
C ILE A 63 -5.66 1.05 5.09
N SER A 64 -4.68 1.94 4.96
CA SER A 64 -3.75 2.03 3.84
C SER A 64 -2.31 2.13 4.37
N PHE A 65 -1.34 1.89 3.49
CA PHE A 65 0.08 1.96 3.84
C PHE A 65 0.75 3.13 3.13
N LEU A 66 1.67 3.79 3.83
CA LEU A 66 2.52 4.85 3.28
C LEU A 66 3.96 4.36 3.29
N SER A 67 4.29 3.52 2.30
CA SER A 67 5.67 3.14 2.05
C SER A 67 6.45 4.30 1.40
N THR A 68 7.77 4.17 1.34
CA THR A 68 8.60 5.13 0.61
C THR A 68 8.16 5.27 -0.85
N ASP A 69 7.83 4.17 -1.52
CA ASP A 69 7.45 4.21 -2.93
C ASP A 69 6.07 4.86 -3.13
N VAL A 70 5.12 4.67 -2.22
CA VAL A 70 3.84 5.40 -2.21
C VAL A 70 4.07 6.90 -2.07
N LEU A 71 4.96 7.32 -1.16
CA LEU A 71 5.25 8.74 -0.93
C LEU A 71 5.97 9.38 -2.13
N LEU A 72 6.95 8.68 -2.71
CA LEU A 72 7.67 9.15 -3.91
C LEU A 72 6.74 9.28 -5.11
N ALA A 73 5.87 8.30 -5.33
CA ALA A 73 4.87 8.35 -6.40
C ALA A 73 3.95 9.56 -6.28
N ARG A 74 3.45 9.84 -5.06
CA ARG A 74 2.60 11.00 -4.79
C ARG A 74 3.34 12.31 -5.03
N ALA A 75 4.55 12.45 -4.49
CA ALA A 75 5.36 13.65 -4.66
C ALA A 75 5.65 13.93 -6.14
N PHE A 76 5.99 12.88 -6.92
CA PHE A 76 6.22 13.00 -8.36
C PHE A 76 4.97 13.44 -9.12
N ARG A 77 3.82 12.78 -8.87
CA ARG A 77 2.53 13.15 -9.51
C ARG A 77 2.06 14.57 -9.18
N MET A 78 2.38 15.06 -7.99
CA MET A 78 2.07 16.42 -7.56
C MET A 78 3.06 17.47 -8.09
N GLY A 79 4.08 17.06 -8.85
CA GLY A 79 5.13 17.96 -9.35
C GLY A 79 6.04 18.50 -8.25
N MET A 80 6.06 17.87 -7.07
CA MET A 80 6.93 18.29 -5.96
C MET A 80 8.38 17.83 -6.15
N ILE A 81 8.57 16.73 -6.89
CA ILE A 81 9.90 16.23 -7.28
C ILE A 81 9.91 15.87 -8.76
N GLY A 82 11.05 16.10 -9.41
CA GLY A 82 11.32 15.69 -10.78
C GLY A 82 11.91 14.28 -10.89
N GLU A 83 12.23 13.88 -12.12
CA GLU A 83 12.76 12.54 -12.41
C GLU A 83 14.11 12.29 -11.74
N THR A 84 15.02 13.26 -11.81
CA THR A 84 16.37 13.16 -11.23
C THR A 84 16.31 12.96 -9.72
N GLU A 85 15.44 13.70 -9.04
CA GLU A 85 15.24 13.61 -7.60
C GLU A 85 14.59 12.27 -7.22
N LEU A 86 13.62 11.80 -7.99
CA LEU A 86 13.02 10.49 -7.77
C LEU A 86 14.06 9.35 -7.89
N ILE A 87 14.89 9.39 -8.93
CA ILE A 87 15.94 8.39 -9.16
C ILE A 87 16.93 8.40 -7.98
N TYR A 88 17.30 9.59 -7.50
CA TYR A 88 18.19 9.76 -6.36
C TYR A 88 17.57 9.21 -5.06
N LEU A 89 16.34 9.63 -4.74
CA LEU A 89 15.65 9.28 -3.49
C LEU A 89 15.29 7.80 -3.41
N ARG A 90 14.87 7.18 -4.53
CA ARG A 90 14.51 5.76 -4.56
C ARG A 90 15.73 4.85 -4.48
N LYS A 91 16.93 5.38 -4.78
CA LYS A 91 18.23 4.70 -4.94
C LYS A 91 18.22 3.72 -6.13
N SER A 92 18.84 4.15 -7.23
CA SER A 92 18.81 3.49 -8.55
C SER A 92 19.16 2.00 -8.60
N THR A 93 19.90 1.46 -7.63
CA THR A 93 20.52 0.12 -7.72
C THR A 93 19.76 -1.00 -7.00
N HIS A 94 18.66 -0.70 -6.31
CA HIS A 94 17.93 -1.72 -5.55
C HIS A 94 16.56 -2.02 -6.16
N ARG A 95 16.39 -3.28 -6.57
CA ARG A 95 15.09 -3.88 -6.86
C ARG A 95 14.24 -3.85 -5.59
N LYS A 96 13.09 -3.20 -5.66
CA LYS A 96 12.14 -3.10 -4.55
C LYS A 96 10.84 -3.77 -4.93
N ARG A 97 10.25 -4.49 -3.97
CA ARG A 97 8.90 -5.03 -4.12
C ARG A 97 7.92 -3.87 -4.04
N VAL A 98 7.05 -3.76 -5.04
CA VAL A 98 6.02 -2.73 -5.19
C VAL A 98 4.70 -3.44 -5.37
N ILE A 99 3.67 -2.94 -4.68
CA ILE A 99 2.29 -3.33 -4.94
C ILE A 99 1.59 -2.14 -5.58
N CYS A 100 1.10 -2.34 -6.80
CA CYS A 100 0.26 -1.37 -7.48
C CYS A 100 -1.10 -1.99 -7.81
N ILE A 101 -2.09 -1.13 -7.91
CA ILE A 101 -3.40 -1.44 -8.44
C ILE A 101 -3.42 -0.91 -9.85
N ILE A 102 -3.63 -1.76 -10.86
CA ILE A 102 -3.85 -1.34 -12.23
C ILE A 102 -5.36 -1.35 -12.48
N ARG A 103 -5.92 -0.22 -12.93
CA ARG A 103 -7.30 -0.14 -13.40
C ARG A 103 -7.30 -0.42 -14.90
N ASN A 104 -7.89 -1.54 -15.30
CA ASN A 104 -8.06 -1.86 -16.71
C ASN A 104 -9.26 -1.08 -17.29
N ASN A 105 -9.31 -1.01 -18.62
CA ASN A 105 -10.39 -0.33 -19.36
C ASN A 105 -11.79 -0.93 -19.12
N ASP A 106 -11.86 -2.15 -18.61
CA ASP A 106 -13.10 -2.84 -18.22
C ASP A 106 -13.52 -2.55 -16.75
N SER A 107 -12.90 -1.55 -16.11
CA SER A 107 -13.10 -1.20 -14.69
C SER A 107 -12.68 -2.31 -13.71
N THR A 108 -11.99 -3.36 -14.16
CA THR A 108 -11.38 -4.34 -13.27
C THR A 108 -10.14 -3.75 -12.61
N VAL A 109 -9.95 -4.11 -11.34
CA VAL A 109 -8.92 -3.58 -10.46
C VAL A 109 -8.04 -4.76 -10.07
N VAL A 110 -6.87 -4.88 -10.68
CA VAL A 110 -5.97 -6.01 -10.43
C VAL A 110 -4.80 -5.53 -9.58
N PRO A 111 -4.62 -6.05 -8.34
CA PRO A 111 -3.41 -5.81 -7.59
C PRO A 111 -2.25 -6.58 -8.23
N VAL A 112 -1.24 -5.86 -8.66
CA VAL A 112 0.01 -6.40 -9.17
C VAL A 112 1.07 -6.28 -8.08
N ASP A 113 1.63 -7.43 -7.69
CA ASP A 113 2.71 -7.55 -6.73
C ASP A 113 3.97 -7.93 -7.50
N THR A 114 4.90 -6.99 -7.64
CA THR A 114 6.06 -7.13 -8.52
C THR A 114 7.32 -6.57 -7.88
N VAL A 115 8.47 -6.98 -8.40
CA VAL A 115 9.77 -6.44 -8.02
C VAL A 115 10.25 -5.55 -9.16
N MET A 116 10.41 -4.26 -8.88
CA MET A 116 10.70 -3.24 -9.90
C MET A 116 12.03 -2.55 -9.63
N GLU A 117 12.77 -2.26 -10.70
CA GLU A 117 13.90 -1.34 -10.66
C GLU A 117 13.42 0.12 -10.69
N THR A 118 14.34 1.07 -10.51
CA THR A 118 14.01 2.50 -10.50
C THR A 118 13.57 2.99 -11.87
N GLY A 119 14.15 2.47 -12.95
CA GLY A 119 13.72 2.77 -14.32
C GLY A 119 12.29 2.33 -14.58
N ASP A 120 11.94 1.08 -14.29
CA ASP A 120 10.59 0.54 -14.50
C ASP A 120 9.54 1.29 -13.67
N PHE A 121 9.89 1.64 -12.44
CA PHE A 121 9.01 2.43 -11.59
C PHE A 121 8.78 3.82 -12.15
N LEU A 122 9.81 4.50 -12.67
CA LEU A 122 9.64 5.79 -13.32
C LEU A 122 8.82 5.67 -14.61
N GLN A 123 9.00 4.62 -15.39
CA GLN A 123 8.18 4.36 -16.58
C GLN A 123 6.72 4.12 -16.21
N LEU A 124 6.45 3.33 -15.16
CA LEU A 124 5.12 3.19 -14.60
C LEU A 124 4.57 4.57 -14.22
N LEU A 125 5.38 5.41 -13.56
CA LEU A 125 4.95 6.73 -13.13
C LEU A 125 4.52 7.67 -14.26
N LYS A 126 5.21 7.56 -15.40
CA LYS A 126 4.94 8.32 -16.62
C LYS A 126 3.89 7.71 -17.53
N GLY A 127 3.52 6.45 -17.30
CA GLY A 127 2.56 5.73 -18.12
C GLY A 127 1.18 6.40 -18.08
N ASN A 128 0.45 6.28 -19.19
CA ASN A 128 -0.92 6.81 -19.31
C ASN A 128 -1.96 5.91 -18.64
N GLU A 129 -1.58 4.69 -18.24
CA GLU A 129 -2.47 3.76 -17.58
C GLU A 129 -2.83 4.24 -16.17
N PRO A 130 -4.10 4.19 -15.76
CA PRO A 130 -4.50 4.55 -14.41
C PRO A 130 -4.06 3.47 -13.41
N TYR A 131 -2.93 3.68 -12.74
CA TYR A 131 -2.47 2.84 -11.62
C TYR A 131 -2.44 3.60 -10.29
N ASP A 132 -2.52 2.87 -9.17
CA ASP A 132 -2.31 3.40 -7.81
C ASP A 132 -1.29 2.56 -7.06
N ILE A 133 -0.17 3.17 -6.65
CA ILE A 133 0.83 2.51 -5.81
C ILE A 133 0.31 2.47 -4.37
N ILE A 134 0.28 1.27 -3.79
CA ILE A 134 -0.29 1.02 -2.46
C ILE A 134 0.70 0.42 -1.46
N PHE A 135 1.88 -0.03 -1.92
CA PHE A 135 3.04 -0.36 -1.08
C PHE A 135 4.33 -0.36 -1.90
#